data_AF-A0AAN8BWQ0-F1
#
_entry.id   AF-A0AAN8BWQ0-F1
#
_cell.length_a   1.000
_cell.length_b   1.000
_cell.length_c   1.000
_cell.angle_alpha   90.00
_cell.angle_beta   90.00
_cell.angle_gamma   90.00
#
_symmetry.space_group_name_H-M   'P 1'
#
loop_
_entity.id
_entity.type
_entity.pdbx_description
1 polymer ?
#
loop_
_entity_poly.entity_id
_entity_poly.type
_entity_poly.pdbx_seq_one_letter_code
_entity_poly.pdbx_strand_id
1 'polypeptide(L)'
;MFTCVKGFIHTCGGTLKGRNGTIESPGFPYGYPNGANCTWVIVAEERSRIHIVFQSFAVEEEYDFLSLYDGHPHPANFRTRLTGFTIPPPVTSSGSIFSLRLTSDFAVSAHGFKVVYEELRSNSCGNPGVPPKGILNGTQFNVGDKIRYRCVTGYVLDGHSLLTCVTNTAGVSVWDFPVPICRGRIYLDC
;
A
#
# COMPACT_ATOMS: atom_id res chain seq x y z
N MET A 1 36.28 7.99 27.49
CA MET A 1 35.65 9.14 26.81
C MET A 1 35.42 8.74 25.36
N PHE A 2 34.15 8.46 25.05
CA PHE A 2 33.50 8.20 23.74
C PHE A 2 34.16 7.21 22.76
N THR A 3 33.73 5.95 22.84
CA THR A 3 33.81 4.98 21.74
C THR A 3 32.84 5.40 20.64
N CYS A 4 33.35 5.57 19.41
CA CYS A 4 32.55 5.75 18.21
C CYS A 4 31.71 4.49 17.96
N VAL A 5 30.41 4.55 18.25
CA VAL A 5 29.46 3.54 17.78
C VAL A 5 29.38 3.69 16.26
N LYS A 6 29.97 2.74 15.54
CA LYS A 6 29.67 2.51 14.12
C LYS A 6 28.18 2.19 14.04
N GLY A 7 27.35 3.19 13.77
CA GLY A 7 25.94 2.99 13.46
C GLY A 7 25.87 2.06 12.26
N PHE A 8 25.40 0.83 12.48
CA PHE A 8 25.16 -0.12 11.40
C PHE A 8 23.97 0.41 10.59
N ILE A 9 24.24 1.22 9.56
CA ILE A 9 23.27 1.40 8.47
C ILE A 9 23.15 0.02 7.82
N HIS A 10 22.05 -0.69 8.10
CA HIS A 10 21.74 -1.89 7.35
C HIS A 10 21.55 -1.48 5.89
N THR A 11 22.41 -1.96 4.99
CA THR A 11 22.24 -1.77 3.55
C THR A 11 21.08 -2.63 3.09
N CYS A 12 19.91 -2.01 3.00
CA CYS A 12 18.65 -2.61 2.58
C CYS A 12 18.00 -1.73 1.50
N GLY A 13 17.12 -2.33 0.71
CA GLY A 13 16.52 -1.63 -0.43
C GLY A 13 17.12 -2.06 -1.76
N GLY A 14 17.02 -1.17 -2.75
CA GLY A 14 17.52 -1.35 -4.11
C GLY A 14 16.45 -1.18 -5.18
N THR A 15 16.86 -1.32 -6.43
CA THR A 15 15.97 -1.21 -7.59
C THR A 15 15.43 -2.58 -7.98
N LEU A 16 14.11 -2.69 -8.04
CA LEU A 16 13.39 -3.89 -8.41
C LEU A 16 12.82 -3.73 -9.82
N LYS A 17 13.11 -4.70 -10.68
CA LYS A 17 12.60 -4.76 -12.05
C LYS A 17 11.92 -6.10 -12.26
N GLY A 18 10.76 -6.10 -12.90
CA GLY A 18 10.00 -7.30 -13.18
C GLY A 18 8.49 -7.05 -13.12
N ARG A 19 7.73 -7.99 -13.72
CA ARG A 19 6.26 -7.91 -13.77
C ARG A 19 5.59 -8.12 -12.42
N ASN A 20 6.29 -8.71 -11.45
CA ASN A 20 5.86 -8.84 -10.08
C ASN A 20 7.07 -9.05 -9.16
N GLY A 21 6.83 -8.95 -7.86
CA GLY A 21 7.83 -9.28 -6.87
C GLY A 21 7.32 -9.07 -5.45
N THR A 22 8.18 -9.39 -4.49
CA THR A 22 7.89 -9.26 -3.06
C THR A 22 8.95 -8.38 -2.40
N ILE A 23 8.52 -7.52 -1.49
CA ILE A 23 9.36 -6.68 -0.64
C ILE A 23 9.04 -7.03 0.80
N GLU A 24 10.08 -7.34 1.56
CA GLU A 24 10.00 -7.57 2.99
C GLU A 24 10.92 -6.58 3.70
N SER A 25 10.48 -6.04 4.84
CA SER A 25 11.37 -5.29 5.71
C SER A 25 12.53 -6.19 6.18
N PRO A 26 13.74 -5.66 6.41
CA PRO A 26 14.85 -6.46 6.92
C PRO A 26 14.45 -7.18 8.21
N GLY A 27 14.82 -8.45 8.37
CA GLY A 27 14.49 -9.23 9.57
C GLY A 27 13.04 -9.69 9.69
N PHE A 28 12.17 -9.43 8.71
CA PHE A 28 10.79 -9.95 8.69
C PHE A 28 10.76 -11.50 8.83
N PRO A 29 9.83 -12.08 9.60
CA PRO A 29 8.80 -11.45 10.43
C PRO A 29 9.24 -11.19 11.88
N TYR A 30 10.53 -11.28 12.19
CA TYR A 30 11.07 -11.17 13.55
C TYR A 30 11.32 -9.73 13.99
N GLY A 31 11.30 -8.79 13.06
CA GLY A 31 11.32 -7.36 13.29
C GLY A 31 12.45 -6.66 12.57
N TYR A 32 12.23 -5.39 12.23
CA TYR A 32 13.22 -4.57 11.53
C TYR A 32 14.24 -3.96 12.50
N PRO A 33 15.47 -3.69 12.05
CA PRO A 33 16.50 -3.10 12.89
C PRO A 33 16.21 -1.63 13.17
N ASN A 34 16.62 -1.16 14.36
CA ASN A 34 16.61 0.27 14.68
C ASN A 34 17.61 1.03 13.80
N GLY A 35 17.34 2.31 13.52
CA GLY A 35 18.11 3.15 12.61
C GLY A 35 18.00 2.72 11.16
N ALA A 36 16.97 1.95 10.79
CA ALA A 36 16.76 1.51 9.42
C ALA A 36 16.50 2.71 8.50
N ASN A 37 17.12 2.69 7.32
CA ASN A 37 16.83 3.62 6.23
C ASN A 37 16.89 2.86 4.91
N CYS A 38 15.85 2.06 4.67
CA CYS A 38 15.76 1.18 3.50
C CYS A 38 14.92 1.84 2.43
N THR A 39 15.43 1.95 1.21
CA THR A 39 14.65 2.49 0.08
C THR A 39 14.58 1.49 -1.06
N TRP A 40 13.36 1.08 -1.43
CA TRP A 40 13.09 0.24 -2.59
C TRP A 40 12.48 1.09 -3.70
N VAL A 41 12.98 0.93 -4.93
CA VAL A 41 12.46 1.59 -6.13
C VAL A 41 11.99 0.53 -7.09
N ILE A 42 10.68 0.45 -7.31
CA ILE A 42 10.08 -0.47 -8.28
C ILE A 42 10.01 0.23 -9.63
N VAL A 43 10.50 -0.43 -10.67
CA VAL A 43 10.48 0.07 -12.05
C VAL A 43 9.77 -0.96 -12.95
N ALA A 44 8.61 -0.56 -13.46
CA ALA A 44 7.81 -1.32 -14.42
C ALA A 44 8.14 -0.91 -15.88
N GLU A 45 7.58 -1.65 -16.84
CA GLU A 45 7.61 -1.26 -18.26
C GLU A 45 6.99 0.14 -18.48
N GLU A 46 7.43 0.83 -19.52
CA GLU A 46 6.87 2.14 -19.87
C GLU A 46 5.36 2.05 -20.08
N ARG A 47 4.61 3.02 -19.55
CA ARG A 47 3.14 3.11 -19.60
C ARG A 47 2.39 2.03 -18.80
N SER A 48 3.09 1.10 -18.15
CA SER A 48 2.50 0.25 -17.13
C SER A 48 2.44 0.97 -15.78
N ARG A 49 1.53 0.52 -14.92
CA ARG A 49 1.45 0.98 -13.52
C ARG A 49 1.84 -0.16 -12.59
N ILE A 50 2.08 0.18 -11.34
CA ILE A 50 2.50 -0.76 -10.30
C ILE A 50 1.36 -0.83 -9.28
N HIS A 51 0.85 -2.03 -9.06
CA HIS A 51 -0.12 -2.33 -8.02
C HIS A 51 0.55 -3.01 -6.85
N ILE A 52 0.24 -2.54 -5.65
CA ILE A 52 0.92 -2.88 -4.41
C ILE A 52 -0.13 -3.39 -3.42
N VAL A 53 0.10 -4.58 -2.90
CA VAL A 53 -0.77 -5.24 -1.93
C VAL A 53 0.04 -5.56 -0.69
N PHE A 54 -0.43 -5.09 0.46
CA PHE A 54 0.14 -5.41 1.77
C PHE A 54 -0.37 -6.77 2.22
N GLN A 55 0.55 -7.72 2.47
CA GLN A 55 0.24 -9.03 3.06
C GLN A 55 0.40 -9.03 4.57
N SER A 56 1.34 -8.23 5.08
CA SER A 56 1.57 -8.01 6.51
C SER A 56 2.03 -6.59 6.75
N PHE A 57 1.62 -6.00 7.86
CA PHE A 57 2.02 -4.65 8.23
C PHE A 57 2.03 -4.47 9.76
N ALA A 58 3.20 -4.21 10.31
CA ALA A 58 3.42 -3.88 11.70
C ALA A 58 4.66 -2.97 11.78
N VAL A 59 4.44 -1.68 11.87
CA VAL A 59 5.48 -0.64 12.03
C VAL A 59 5.14 0.15 13.28
N GLU A 60 6.13 0.52 14.10
CA GLU A 60 5.87 1.21 15.37
C GLU A 60 5.10 2.53 15.17
N GLU A 61 3.97 2.66 15.87
CA GLU A 61 3.07 3.81 15.79
C GLU A 61 3.79 5.11 16.15
N GLU A 62 3.65 6.11 15.27
CA GLU A 62 4.13 7.49 15.47
C GLU A 62 5.65 7.72 15.49
N TYR A 63 6.47 6.67 15.62
CA TYR A 63 7.94 6.78 15.65
C TYR A 63 8.59 6.28 14.36
N ASP A 64 8.12 5.15 13.85
CA ASP A 64 8.63 4.53 12.63
C ASP A 64 7.64 4.67 11.48
N PHE A 65 8.18 4.71 10.26
CA PHE A 65 7.35 4.98 9.08
C PHE A 65 7.78 4.18 7.86
N LEU A 66 6.78 3.63 7.19
CA LEU A 66 6.87 3.25 5.79
C LEU A 66 6.30 4.39 4.93
N SER A 67 7.18 5.15 4.29
CA SER A 67 6.81 6.23 3.35
C SER A 67 6.63 5.68 1.93
N LEU A 68 5.53 6.07 1.28
CA LEU A 68 5.22 5.71 -0.10
C LEU A 68 5.39 6.92 -1.02
N TYR A 69 5.97 6.69 -2.21
CA TYR A 69 6.19 7.72 -3.23
C TYR A 69 5.66 7.26 -4.58
N ASP A 70 4.85 8.09 -5.23
CA ASP A 70 4.32 7.84 -6.57
C ASP A 70 5.33 8.29 -7.64
N GLY A 71 6.49 7.62 -7.64
CA GLY A 71 7.65 7.95 -8.45
C GLY A 71 8.95 7.59 -7.73
N HIS A 72 10.04 8.25 -8.11
CA HIS A 72 11.32 8.20 -7.39
C HIS A 72 11.17 8.74 -5.95
N PRO A 73 12.02 8.34 -4.99
CA PRO A 73 11.92 8.69 -3.57
C PRO A 73 12.33 10.16 -3.31
N HIS A 74 11.53 11.08 -3.83
CA HIS A 74 11.72 12.52 -3.79
C HIS A 74 10.51 13.19 -3.14
N PRO A 75 10.66 14.28 -2.37
CA PRO A 75 9.55 14.96 -1.71
C PRO A 75 8.38 15.34 -2.63
N ALA A 76 8.67 15.72 -3.88
CA ALA A 76 7.64 16.03 -4.88
C ALA A 76 6.73 14.84 -5.26
N ASN A 77 7.19 13.61 -5.04
CA ASN A 77 6.44 12.38 -5.32
C ASN A 77 5.85 11.77 -4.05
N PHE A 78 5.97 12.42 -2.88
CA PHE A 78 5.48 11.87 -1.62
C PHE A 78 3.97 11.65 -1.67
N ARG A 79 3.53 10.44 -1.33
CA ARG A 79 2.12 10.06 -1.34
C ARG A 79 1.55 9.97 0.07
N THR A 80 2.16 9.16 0.93
CA THR A 80 1.69 8.98 2.30
C THR A 80 2.77 8.34 3.19
N ARG A 81 2.56 8.43 4.50
CA ARG A 81 3.32 7.69 5.52
C ARG A 81 2.38 6.71 6.21
N LEU A 82 2.86 5.49 6.42
CA LEU A 82 2.13 4.41 7.05
C LEU A 82 2.86 3.99 8.33
N THR A 83 2.07 3.71 9.37
CA THR A 83 2.55 3.24 10.66
C THR A 83 1.42 2.47 11.37
N GLY A 84 1.76 1.72 12.42
CA GLY A 84 0.85 0.87 13.18
C GLY A 84 0.68 -0.54 12.65
N PHE A 85 -0.39 -1.18 13.11
CA PHE A 85 -0.62 -2.62 12.94
C PHE A 85 -1.80 -2.96 12.01
N THR A 86 -2.44 -1.93 11.44
CA THR A 86 -3.55 -2.13 10.51
C THR A 86 -3.01 -2.30 9.09
N ILE A 87 -3.39 -3.39 8.43
CA ILE A 87 -3.01 -3.63 7.02
C ILE A 87 -3.56 -2.51 6.13
N PRO A 88 -2.70 -1.77 5.42
CA PRO A 88 -3.13 -0.70 4.52
C PRO A 88 -3.89 -1.23 3.30
N PRO A 89 -4.82 -0.44 2.72
CA PRO A 89 -5.44 -0.78 1.44
C PRO A 89 -4.40 -0.92 0.32
N PRO A 90 -4.70 -1.70 -0.74
CA PRO A 90 -3.88 -1.75 -1.93
C PRO A 90 -3.68 -0.38 -2.57
N VAL A 91 -2.53 -0.20 -3.20
CA VAL A 91 -2.12 1.07 -3.80
C VAL A 91 -1.74 0.85 -5.25
N THR A 92 -2.26 1.68 -6.16
CA THR A 92 -1.86 1.70 -7.56
C THR A 92 -1.11 3.00 -7.85
N SER A 93 0.07 2.89 -8.48
CA SER A 93 0.86 4.04 -8.91
C SER A 93 0.21 4.78 -10.09
N SER A 94 0.56 6.05 -10.27
CA SER A 94 0.14 6.83 -11.44
C SER A 94 1.04 6.59 -12.67
N GLY A 95 2.27 6.12 -12.46
CA GLY A 95 3.25 5.84 -13.52
C GLY A 95 4.02 4.53 -13.31
N SER A 96 5.10 4.37 -14.08
CA SER A 96 5.90 3.13 -14.11
C SER A 96 6.96 3.04 -13.00
N ILE A 97 7.02 4.02 -12.08
CA ILE A 97 7.96 4.02 -10.96
C ILE A 97 7.19 4.28 -9.67
N PHE A 98 7.49 3.49 -8.65
CA PHE A 98 6.94 3.66 -7.31
C PHE A 98 8.00 3.29 -6.27
N SER A 99 8.09 4.06 -5.19
CA SER A 99 9.14 3.83 -4.18
C SER A 99 8.55 3.67 -2.78
N LEU A 100 9.19 2.80 -1.99
CA LEU A 100 8.90 2.57 -0.59
C LEU A 100 10.14 2.92 0.22
N ARG A 101 9.99 3.64 1.33
CA ARG A 101 11.09 3.93 2.25
C ARG A 101 10.71 3.62 3.68
N LEU A 102 11.39 2.65 4.28
CA LEU A 102 11.31 2.38 5.72
C LEU A 102 12.35 3.27 6.42
N THR A 103 11.89 4.08 7.36
CA THR A 103 12.73 4.82 8.31
C THR A 103 12.33 4.44 9.72
N SER A 104 13.30 4.04 10.54
CA SER A 104 13.08 3.79 11.96
C SER A 104 13.98 4.64 12.86
N ASP A 105 13.55 4.83 14.10
CA ASP A 105 14.31 5.55 15.12
C ASP A 105 15.37 4.64 15.82
N PHE A 106 15.89 5.02 16.98
CA PHE A 106 16.95 4.28 17.65
C PHE A 106 16.48 3.12 18.57
N ALA A 107 15.19 2.98 18.86
CA ALA A 107 14.69 2.03 19.85
C ALA A 107 13.28 1.55 19.53
N VAL A 108 12.97 0.32 19.95
CA VAL A 108 11.67 -0.34 19.67
C VAL A 108 11.47 -0.60 18.18
N SER A 109 10.98 -1.79 17.86
CA SER A 109 10.59 -2.13 16.50
C SER A 109 9.46 -3.13 16.53
N ALA A 110 8.74 -3.23 15.42
CA ALA A 110 7.66 -4.18 15.24
C ALA A 110 8.05 -5.25 14.20
N HIS A 111 7.16 -6.22 13.98
CA HIS A 111 7.37 -7.36 13.07
C HIS A 111 7.70 -6.98 11.61
N GLY A 112 7.44 -5.73 11.22
CA GLY A 112 7.72 -5.19 9.92
C GLY A 112 6.60 -5.44 8.91
N PHE A 113 6.94 -5.42 7.63
CA PHE A 113 5.94 -5.54 6.56
C PHE A 113 6.37 -6.52 5.48
N LYS A 114 5.36 -7.06 4.81
CA LYS A 114 5.49 -7.84 3.58
C LYS A 114 4.52 -7.29 2.56
N VAL A 115 5.06 -6.92 1.41
CA VAL A 115 4.33 -6.31 0.30
C VAL A 115 4.59 -7.13 -0.96
N VAL A 116 3.54 -7.38 -1.72
CA VAL A 116 3.64 -7.93 -3.07
C VAL A 116 3.28 -6.83 -4.05
N TYR A 117 4.08 -6.68 -5.09
CA TYR A 117 3.78 -5.78 -6.19
C TYR A 117 3.59 -6.56 -7.49
N GLU A 118 2.77 -6.02 -8.37
CA GLU A 118 2.57 -6.51 -9.72
C GLU A 118 2.46 -5.35 -10.70
N GLU A 119 2.83 -5.60 -11.93
CA GLU A 119 2.67 -4.69 -13.05
C GLU A 119 1.23 -4.76 -13.57
N LEU A 120 0.52 -3.64 -13.49
CA LEU A 120 -0.78 -3.49 -14.11
C LEU A 120 -0.64 -3.08 -15.56
N ARG A 121 -1.20 -3.94 -16.41
CA ARG A 121 -1.46 -3.62 -17.81
C ARG A 121 -2.46 -2.47 -17.92
N SER A 122 -2.43 -1.81 -19.08
CA SER A 122 -3.27 -0.64 -19.37
C SER A 122 -4.77 -0.90 -19.26
N ASN A 123 -5.23 -2.15 -19.38
CA ASN A 123 -6.64 -2.55 -19.32
C ASN A 123 -7.11 -3.02 -17.94
N SER A 124 -6.28 -2.93 -16.90
CA SER A 124 -6.64 -3.36 -15.53
C SER A 124 -6.63 -2.18 -14.57
N CYS A 125 -7.66 -2.09 -13.73
CA CYS A 125 -7.76 -1.11 -12.65
C CYS A 125 -6.99 -1.54 -11.38
N GLY A 126 -6.58 -2.81 -11.31
CA GLY A 126 -6.04 -3.43 -10.09
C GLY A 126 -7.11 -3.71 -9.05
N ASN A 127 -6.81 -4.61 -8.11
CA ASN A 127 -7.74 -4.96 -7.04
C ASN A 127 -7.84 -3.78 -6.06
N PRO A 128 -8.99 -3.11 -5.92
CA PRO A 128 -9.10 -1.94 -5.04
C PRO A 128 -9.04 -2.29 -3.54
N GLY A 129 -9.07 -3.58 -3.19
CA GLY A 129 -9.01 -4.06 -1.82
C GLY A 129 -10.38 -4.15 -1.14
N VAL A 130 -10.38 -4.53 0.14
CA VAL A 130 -11.60 -4.63 0.94
C VAL A 130 -11.46 -3.69 2.13
N PRO A 131 -12.38 -2.73 2.33
CA PRO A 131 -12.33 -1.85 3.49
C PRO A 131 -12.57 -2.65 4.77
N PRO A 132 -12.09 -2.19 5.94
CA PRO A 132 -12.38 -2.83 7.22
C PRO A 132 -13.88 -3.06 7.40
N LYS A 133 -14.26 -4.28 7.80
CA LYS A 133 -15.67 -4.70 7.98
C LYS A 133 -16.51 -4.67 6.68
N GLY A 134 -15.86 -4.54 5.53
CA GLY A 134 -16.45 -4.68 4.20
C GLY A 134 -16.35 -6.10 3.66
N ILE A 135 -17.16 -6.35 2.64
CA ILE A 135 -17.16 -7.55 1.81
C ILE A 135 -17.19 -7.10 0.36
N LEU A 136 -16.28 -7.64 -0.45
CA LEU A 136 -16.19 -7.39 -1.89
C LEU A 136 -16.73 -8.60 -2.67
N ASN A 137 -17.66 -8.35 -3.58
CA ASN A 137 -18.18 -9.32 -4.53
C ASN A 137 -17.67 -8.97 -5.94
N GLY A 138 -16.77 -9.82 -6.46
CA GLY A 138 -16.15 -9.68 -7.78
C GLY A 138 -14.70 -10.14 -7.75
N THR A 139 -14.23 -10.78 -8.82
CA THR A 139 -12.88 -11.37 -8.91
C THR A 139 -12.09 -10.90 -10.13
N GLN A 140 -12.70 -10.10 -10.99
CA GLN A 140 -12.10 -9.55 -12.20
C GLN A 140 -12.06 -8.02 -12.08
N PHE A 141 -10.99 -7.42 -12.59
CA PHE A 141 -10.64 -6.00 -12.37
C PHE A 141 -10.19 -5.31 -13.67
N ASN A 142 -10.62 -5.83 -14.82
CA ASN A 142 -10.33 -5.26 -16.13
C ASN A 142 -11.40 -4.24 -16.54
N VAL A 143 -11.10 -3.41 -17.54
CA VAL A 143 -12.05 -2.44 -18.09
C VAL A 143 -13.37 -3.10 -18.46
N GLY A 144 -14.48 -2.53 -17.95
CA GLY A 144 -15.84 -3.03 -18.10
C GLY A 144 -16.32 -3.89 -16.93
N ASP A 145 -15.42 -4.43 -16.11
CA ASP A 145 -15.79 -5.23 -14.94
C ASP A 145 -16.44 -4.38 -13.86
N LYS A 146 -17.39 -5.00 -13.15
CA LYS A 146 -18.14 -4.37 -12.06
C LYS A 146 -18.00 -5.18 -10.79
N ILE A 147 -17.70 -4.49 -9.70
CA ILE A 147 -17.55 -5.09 -8.37
C ILE A 147 -18.53 -4.44 -7.39
N ARG A 148 -19.01 -5.22 -6.43
CA ARG A 148 -20.00 -4.76 -5.46
C ARG A 148 -19.49 -4.87 -4.03
N TYR A 149 -19.61 -3.79 -3.27
CA TYR A 149 -19.35 -3.77 -1.83
C TYR A 149 -20.62 -3.89 -1.01
N ARG A 150 -20.47 -4.53 0.14
CA ARG A 150 -21.43 -4.52 1.25
C ARG A 150 -20.67 -4.55 2.56
N CYS A 151 -21.33 -4.21 3.66
CA CYS A 151 -20.76 -4.34 4.99
C CYS A 151 -21.25 -5.61 5.68
N VAL A 152 -20.48 -6.11 6.65
CA VAL A 152 -20.95 -7.13 7.59
C VAL A 152 -22.12 -6.60 8.43
N THR A 153 -22.87 -7.51 9.06
CA THR A 153 -23.99 -7.15 9.95
C THR A 153 -23.56 -6.14 11.03
N GLY A 154 -24.41 -5.14 11.27
CA GLY A 154 -24.15 -4.07 12.25
C GLY A 154 -23.45 -2.83 11.69
N TYR A 155 -23.00 -2.89 10.42
CA TYR A 155 -22.35 -1.78 9.73
C TYR A 155 -23.19 -1.32 8.53
N VAL A 156 -23.05 -0.02 8.18
CA VAL A 156 -23.69 0.61 7.04
C VAL A 156 -22.61 1.07 6.07
N LEU A 157 -22.87 0.83 4.78
CA LEU A 157 -21.98 1.25 3.71
C LEU A 157 -22.13 2.76 3.46
N ASP A 158 -21.03 3.47 3.54
CA ASP A 158 -20.89 4.88 3.22
C ASP A 158 -20.11 5.02 1.90
N GLY A 159 -20.79 5.46 0.84
CA GLY A 159 -20.25 5.57 -0.53
C GLY A 159 -20.93 4.65 -1.54
N HIS A 160 -20.27 4.43 -2.68
CA HIS A 160 -20.82 3.65 -3.80
C HIS A 160 -20.73 2.15 -3.55
N SER A 161 -21.86 1.46 -3.66
CA SER A 161 -21.90 0.00 -3.52
C SER A 161 -21.44 -0.74 -4.78
N LEU A 162 -21.43 -0.10 -5.94
CA LEU A 162 -21.04 -0.68 -7.21
C LEU A 162 -19.95 0.19 -7.84
N LEU A 163 -18.78 -0.40 -8.09
CA LEU A 163 -17.68 0.24 -8.82
C LEU A 163 -17.53 -0.44 -10.18
N THR A 164 -17.23 0.36 -11.20
CA THR A 164 -16.93 -0.09 -12.56
C THR A 164 -15.51 0.31 -12.93
N CYS A 165 -14.75 -0.63 -13.50
CA CYS A 165 -13.44 -0.32 -14.04
C CYS A 165 -13.63 0.36 -15.40
N VAL A 166 -13.20 1.61 -15.51
CA VAL A 166 -13.41 2.46 -16.69
C VAL A 166 -12.09 3.02 -17.21
N THR A 167 -12.04 3.38 -18.48
CA THR A 167 -10.92 4.14 -19.04
C THR A 167 -11.21 5.63 -18.92
N ASN A 168 -10.35 6.39 -18.23
CA ASN A 168 -10.51 7.83 -18.12
C ASN A 168 -10.10 8.56 -19.42
N THR A 169 -10.26 9.89 -19.45
CA THR A 169 -9.90 10.74 -20.60
C THR A 169 -8.42 10.71 -20.96
N ALA A 170 -7.55 10.34 -20.01
CA ALA A 170 -6.11 10.16 -20.22
C ALA A 170 -5.74 8.75 -20.75
N GLY A 171 -6.72 7.89 -21.01
CA GLY A 171 -6.48 6.52 -21.50
C GLY A 171 -6.02 5.55 -20.41
N VAL A 172 -6.18 5.90 -19.13
CA VAL A 172 -5.77 5.09 -17.98
C VAL A 172 -6.99 4.40 -17.36
N SER A 173 -6.88 3.09 -17.12
CA SER A 173 -7.94 2.31 -16.47
C SER A 173 -8.01 2.62 -14.98
N VAL A 174 -9.14 3.11 -14.48
CA VAL A 174 -9.36 3.46 -13.08
C VAL A 174 -10.75 3.05 -12.62
N TRP A 175 -10.91 2.84 -11.33
CA TRP A 175 -12.24 2.69 -10.74
C TRP A 175 -12.98 4.03 -10.79
N ASP A 176 -14.25 3.99 -11.21
CA ASP A 176 -15.12 5.17 -11.32
C ASP A 176 -15.39 5.86 -9.97
N PHE A 177 -15.37 5.09 -8.88
CA PHE A 177 -15.52 5.59 -7.51
C PHE A 177 -14.42 5.05 -6.58
N PRO A 178 -14.10 5.77 -5.48
CA PRO A 178 -13.21 5.24 -4.45
C PRO A 178 -13.85 4.07 -3.69
N VAL A 179 -13.01 3.32 -2.98
CA VAL A 179 -13.46 2.24 -2.08
C VAL A 179 -14.35 2.84 -0.98
N PRO A 180 -15.56 2.29 -0.74
CA PRO A 180 -16.48 2.80 0.28
C PRO A 180 -15.99 2.46 1.70
N ILE A 181 -16.62 3.08 2.71
CA ILE A 181 -16.30 2.86 4.13
C ILE A 181 -17.47 2.15 4.81
N CYS A 182 -17.18 1.19 5.68
CA CYS A 182 -18.20 0.57 6.53
C CYS A 182 -18.20 1.22 7.92
N ARG A 183 -19.26 1.96 8.26
CA ARG A 183 -19.42 2.60 9.57
C ARG A 183 -20.37 1.80 10.46
N GLY A 184 -20.07 1.70 11.76
CA GLY A 184 -20.97 1.05 12.71
C GLY A 184 -22.29 1.82 12.81
N ARG A 185 -23.42 1.11 12.96
CA ARG A 185 -24.68 1.74 13.35
C ARG A 185 -24.55 2.22 14.80
N ILE A 186 -24.50 3.53 14.99
CA ILE A 186 -24.77 4.11 16.31
C ILE A 186 -26.29 4.05 16.44
N TYR A 187 -26.79 3.08 17.21
CA TYR A 187 -28.15 3.19 17.73
C TYR A 187 -28.10 4.34 18.75
N LEU A 188 -28.44 5.54 18.31
CA LEU A 188 -28.98 6.53 19.23
C LEU A 188 -30.38 6.02 19.56
N ASP A 189 -30.47 5.23 20.62
CA ASP A 189 -31.74 5.05 21.32
C ASP A 189 -32.10 6.44 21.87
N CYS A 190 -32.95 7.16 21.13
CA CYS A 190 -33.64 8.36 21.61
C CYS A 190 -34.64 7.99 22.70
#